data_AF-A0AAW1TUB5-F1
#
_entry.id   AF-A0AAW1TUB5-F1
#
_cell.length_a   1.000
_cell.length_b   1.000
_cell.length_c   1.000
_cell.angle_alpha   90.00
_cell.angle_beta   90.00
_cell.angle_gamma   90.00
#
_symmetry.space_group_name_H-M   'P 1'
#
loop_
_entity.id
_entity.type
_entity.pdbx_description
1 polymer ?
#
loop_
_entity_poly.entity_id
_entity_poly.type
_entity_poly.pdbx_seq_one_letter_code
_entity_poly.pdbx_strand_id
1 'polypeptide(L)'
;MSLSPHRFSKVTYHLKRVTEYAQKYFKLFQWKRNSRILDIGSGPGHLLFEIEPLFPKDYSEILCTDMLGEMVNYLNSQKRDPRIKAVQMDIQTTSLPSDLKGRFDFVFSCNSVMYWANISPVSFIGLCLRTNSEERSR
;
A
#
# COMPACT_ATOMS: atom_id res chain seq x y z
N MET A 1 -23.06 2.72 -1.27
CA MET A 1 -22.71 4.11 -0.92
C MET A 1 -21.27 4.10 -0.44
N SER A 2 -20.34 4.78 -1.12
CA SER A 2 -18.97 4.94 -0.60
C SER A 2 -19.00 5.87 0.61
N LEU A 3 -18.22 5.56 1.64
CA LEU A 3 -18.03 6.46 2.78
C LEU A 3 -17.09 7.58 2.35
N SER A 4 -17.44 8.84 2.61
CA SER A 4 -16.52 9.96 2.36
C SER A 4 -15.22 9.79 3.17
N PRO A 5 -14.06 10.29 2.72
CA PRO A 5 -12.78 10.09 3.40
C PRO A 5 -12.79 10.44 4.90
N HIS A 6 -13.48 11.53 5.26
CA HIS A 6 -13.66 11.98 6.64
C HIS A 6 -14.55 11.06 7.50
N ARG A 7 -15.52 10.38 6.87
CA ARG A 7 -16.37 9.39 7.56
C ARG A 7 -15.67 8.05 7.63
N PHE A 8 -14.94 7.67 6.59
CA PHE A 8 -14.13 6.45 6.57
C PHE A 8 -13.15 6.49 7.73
N SER A 9 -12.34 7.55 7.87
CA SER A 9 -11.38 7.71 8.97
C SER A 9 -12.02 7.56 10.36
N LYS A 10 -13.20 8.17 10.56
CA LYS A 10 -13.97 8.07 11.81
C LYS A 10 -14.59 6.69 12.07
N VAL A 11 -14.98 5.94 11.03
CA VAL A 11 -15.52 4.57 11.20
C VAL A 11 -14.39 3.58 11.45
N THR A 12 -13.21 3.80 10.84
CA THR A 12 -11.99 3.05 11.15
C THR A 12 -11.34 3.39 12.50
N TYR A 13 -11.98 4.18 13.37
CA TYR A 13 -11.48 4.41 14.75
C TYR A 13 -11.39 3.11 15.57
N HIS A 14 -12.06 2.04 15.11
CA HIS A 14 -11.91 0.67 15.66
C HIS A 14 -10.65 -0.08 15.17
N LEU A 15 -9.77 0.55 14.39
CA LEU A 15 -8.52 -0.03 13.87
C LEU A 15 -7.38 -0.11 14.89
N LYS A 16 -7.58 0.24 16.15
CA LYS A 16 -6.51 0.18 17.17
C LYS A 16 -5.75 -1.16 17.13
N ARG A 17 -6.46 -2.27 16.97
CA ARG A 17 -5.86 -3.61 16.82
C ARG A 17 -5.06 -3.77 15.52
N VAL A 18 -5.55 -3.23 14.41
CA VAL A 18 -4.85 -3.30 13.10
C VAL A 18 -3.58 -2.47 13.13
N THR A 19 -3.64 -1.27 13.72
CA THR A 19 -2.45 -0.45 13.96
C THR A 19 -1.47 -1.16 14.88
N GLU A 20 -1.93 -1.75 16.00
CA GLU A 20 -1.07 -2.54 16.91
C GLU A 20 -0.42 -3.73 16.20
N TYR A 21 -1.17 -4.50 15.39
CA TYR A 21 -0.61 -5.60 14.61
C TYR A 21 0.39 -5.10 13.57
N ALA A 22 0.05 -4.06 12.81
CA ALA A 22 0.95 -3.46 11.84
C ALA A 22 2.25 -3.01 12.54
N GLN A 23 2.15 -2.26 13.64
CA GLN A 23 3.32 -1.81 14.40
C GLN A 23 4.15 -2.97 14.95
N LYS A 24 3.52 -4.07 15.37
CA LYS A 24 4.21 -5.27 15.83
C LYS A 24 4.96 -5.96 14.69
N TYR A 25 4.33 -6.15 13.53
CA TYR A 25 4.91 -6.92 12.42
C TYR A 25 5.89 -6.11 11.59
N PHE A 26 5.66 -4.81 11.33
CA PHE A 26 6.59 -3.97 10.57
C PHE A 26 7.96 -3.83 11.25
N LYS A 27 8.04 -3.96 12.58
CA LYS A 27 9.31 -4.00 13.31
C LYS A 27 10.14 -5.25 13.03
N LEU A 28 9.53 -6.32 12.49
CA LEU A 28 10.22 -7.57 12.14
C LEU A 28 10.76 -7.54 10.71
N PHE A 29 10.40 -6.53 9.91
CA PHE A 29 10.83 -6.43 8.53
C PHE A 29 12.32 -6.08 8.47
N GLN A 30 13.05 -6.85 7.66
CA GLN A 30 14.45 -6.56 7.34
C GLN A 30 14.50 -5.52 6.22
N TRP A 31 14.30 -4.26 6.60
CA TRP A 31 14.25 -3.14 5.67
C TRP A 31 15.55 -2.99 4.87
N LYS A 32 15.41 -2.70 3.57
CA LYS A 32 16.54 -2.38 2.70
C LYS A 32 16.80 -0.88 2.71
N ARG A 33 18.06 -0.47 2.56
CA ARG A 33 18.42 0.93 2.33
C ARG A 33 17.71 1.44 1.07
N ASN A 34 17.21 2.67 1.08
CA ASN A 34 16.49 3.27 -0.06
C ASN A 34 15.25 2.46 -0.53
N SER A 35 14.60 1.73 0.37
CA SER A 35 13.44 0.90 0.04
C SER A 35 12.37 1.65 -0.75
N ARG A 36 11.81 0.99 -1.77
CA ARG A 36 10.57 1.40 -2.45
C ARG A 36 9.40 0.62 -1.88
N ILE A 37 8.39 1.31 -1.38
CA ILE A 37 7.29 0.72 -0.62
C ILE A 37 5.97 0.91 -1.38
N LEU A 38 5.15 -0.13 -1.47
CA LEU A 38 3.81 -0.10 -2.03
C LEU A 38 2.77 -0.46 -0.96
N ASP A 39 1.82 0.44 -0.76
CA ASP A 39 0.64 0.25 0.08
C ASP A 39 -0.61 0.11 -0.79
N ILE A 40 -1.37 -0.97 -0.56
CA ILE A 40 -2.52 -1.36 -1.37
C ILE A 40 -3.82 -1.18 -0.61
N GLY A 41 -4.72 -0.39 -1.20
CA GLY A 41 -5.97 0.03 -0.59
C GLY A 41 -5.71 0.94 0.60
N SER A 42 -4.87 1.96 0.39
CA SER A 42 -4.42 2.90 1.43
C SER A 42 -5.56 3.72 2.03
N GLY A 43 -6.71 3.80 1.36
CA GLY A 43 -7.80 4.67 1.73
C GLY A 43 -7.32 6.12 1.91
N PRO A 44 -7.74 6.81 2.98
CA PRO A 44 -7.29 8.17 3.27
C PRO A 44 -5.89 8.26 3.87
N GLY A 45 -5.17 7.15 4.04
CA GLY A 45 -3.78 7.12 4.53
C GLY A 45 -3.61 7.13 6.05
N HIS A 46 -4.68 7.00 6.85
CA HIS A 46 -4.58 7.10 8.32
C HIS A 46 -3.66 6.04 8.93
N LEU A 47 -3.81 4.76 8.55
CA LEU A 47 -2.92 3.70 9.02
C LEU A 47 -1.49 3.95 8.56
N LEU A 48 -1.29 4.34 7.30
CA LEU A 48 0.03 4.67 6.77
C LEU A 48 0.73 5.71 7.65
N PHE A 49 0.06 6.80 8.02
CA PHE A 49 0.67 7.84 8.84
C PHE A 49 1.02 7.38 10.27
N GLU A 50 0.31 6.38 10.80
CA GLU A 50 0.62 5.77 12.11
C GLU A 50 1.83 4.82 12.05
N ILE A 51 2.10 4.20 10.90
CA ILE A 51 3.18 3.21 10.74
C ILE A 51 4.41 3.75 9.99
N GLU A 52 4.27 4.84 9.24
CA GLU A 52 5.37 5.49 8.50
C GLU A 52 6.57 5.82 9.39
N PRO A 53 6.40 6.24 10.67
CA PRO A 53 7.53 6.43 11.57
C PRO A 53 8.40 5.17 11.81
N LEU A 54 7.85 3.97 11.57
CA LEU A 54 8.56 2.69 11.69
C LEU A 54 9.38 2.33 10.45
N PHE A 55 9.18 3.03 9.34
CA PHE A 55 9.90 2.78 8.09
C PHE A 55 11.32 3.37 8.17
N PRO A 56 12.26 2.84 7.36
CA PRO A 56 13.63 3.36 7.30
C PRO A 56 13.61 4.83 6.86
N LYS A 57 14.28 5.73 7.58
CA LYS A 57 14.21 7.18 7.28
C LYS A 57 14.70 7.54 5.87
N ASP A 58 15.55 6.69 5.31
CA ASP A 58 16.11 6.78 3.97
C ASP A 58 15.28 6.07 2.89
N TYR A 59 14.02 5.69 3.13
CA TYR A 59 13.17 5.16 2.05
C TYR A 59 13.12 6.11 0.85
N SER A 60 13.08 5.55 -0.36
CA SER A 60 13.10 6.32 -1.60
C SER A 60 11.72 6.79 -2.02
N GLU A 61 10.70 5.94 -1.88
CA GLU A 61 9.31 6.28 -2.16
C GLU A 61 8.32 5.40 -1.38
N ILE A 62 7.14 5.96 -1.16
CA ILE A 62 5.95 5.22 -0.75
C ILE A 62 4.86 5.51 -1.78
N LEU A 63 4.49 4.50 -2.55
CA LEU A 63 3.33 4.56 -3.43
C LEU A 63 2.12 3.97 -2.71
N CYS A 64 1.10 4.78 -2.54
CA CYS A 64 -0.21 4.40 -2.02
C CYS A 64 -1.16 4.19 -3.18
N THR A 65 -1.99 3.16 -3.09
CA THR A 65 -2.97 2.85 -4.14
C THR A 65 -4.35 2.65 -3.54
N ASP A 66 -5.37 3.15 -4.22
CA ASP A 66 -6.76 2.90 -3.86
C ASP A 66 -7.63 2.91 -5.12
N MET A 67 -8.73 2.14 -5.11
CA MET A 67 -9.66 2.10 -6.23
C MET A 67 -10.49 3.39 -6.32
N LEU A 68 -10.73 4.05 -5.18
CA LEU A 68 -11.55 5.25 -5.10
C LEU A 68 -10.69 6.51 -5.28
N GLY A 69 -10.90 7.24 -6.38
CA GLY A 69 -10.22 8.51 -6.65
C GLY A 69 -10.41 9.56 -5.55
N GLU A 70 -11.54 9.55 -4.83
CA GLU A 70 -11.76 10.43 -3.68
C GLU A 70 -10.79 10.17 -2.52
N MET A 71 -10.40 8.91 -2.29
CA MET A 71 -9.42 8.53 -1.26
C MET A 71 -8.01 8.96 -1.67
N VAL A 72 -7.67 8.74 -2.94
CA VAL A 72 -6.39 9.15 -3.53
C VAL A 72 -6.21 10.66 -3.45
N ASN A 73 -7.22 11.43 -3.86
CA ASN A 73 -7.18 12.89 -3.81
C ASN A 73 -7.05 13.39 -2.38
N TYR A 74 -7.80 12.79 -1.45
CA TYR A 74 -7.69 13.13 -0.04
C TYR A 74 -6.28 12.86 0.51
N LEU A 75 -5.72 11.66 0.30
CA LEU A 75 -4.38 11.32 0.77
C LEU A 75 -3.32 12.28 0.21
N ASN A 76 -3.37 12.56 -1.09
CA ASN A 76 -2.46 13.51 -1.74
C ASN A 76 -2.58 14.95 -1.20
N SER A 77 -3.75 15.34 -0.67
CA SER A 77 -3.93 16.63 0.00
C SER A 77 -3.41 16.67 1.45
N GLN A 78 -3.30 15.51 2.11
CA GLN A 78 -2.93 15.39 3.53
C GLN A 78 -1.45 15.04 3.76
N LYS A 79 -0.80 14.46 2.75
CA LYS A 79 0.60 14.02 2.86
C LYS A 79 1.53 15.19 3.19
N ARG A 80 2.46 14.94 4.10
CA ARG A 80 3.50 15.90 4.48
C ARG A 80 4.84 15.62 3.81
N ASP A 81 5.13 14.35 3.53
CA ASP A 81 6.36 13.94 2.87
C ASP A 81 6.15 13.89 1.34
N PRO A 82 6.99 14.58 0.54
CA PRO A 82 6.90 14.54 -0.92
C PRO A 82 7.20 13.16 -1.54
N ARG A 83 7.86 12.26 -0.81
CA ARG A 83 8.15 10.88 -1.23
C ARG A 83 6.92 9.97 -1.15
N ILE A 84 5.87 10.40 -0.44
CA ILE A 84 4.58 9.73 -0.42
C ILE A 84 3.77 10.21 -1.63
N LYS A 85 3.19 9.28 -2.38
CA LYS A 85 2.30 9.58 -3.51
C LYS A 85 1.12 8.63 -3.48
N ALA A 86 -0.09 9.11 -3.75
CA ALA A 86 -1.23 8.24 -3.99
C ALA A 86 -1.63 8.25 -5.46
N VAL A 87 -1.97 7.08 -5.99
CA VAL A 87 -2.51 6.89 -7.35
C VAL A 87 -3.76 6.03 -7.31
N GLN A 88 -4.68 6.29 -8.23
CA GLN A 88 -5.87 5.45 -8.38
C GLN A 88 -5.49 4.15 -9.09
N MET A 89 -5.80 3.02 -8.46
CA MET A 89 -5.54 1.70 -9.02
C MET A 89 -6.60 0.71 -8.53
N ASP A 90 -7.20 0.00 -9.47
CA ASP A 90 -7.98 -1.19 -9.17
C ASP A 90 -7.05 -2.41 -9.17
N ILE A 91 -6.80 -3.00 -8.00
CA ILE A 91 -5.97 -4.22 -7.89
C ILE A 91 -6.71 -5.48 -8.37
N GLN A 92 -8.02 -5.43 -8.65
CA GLN A 92 -8.72 -6.49 -9.38
C GLN A 92 -8.43 -6.48 -10.88
N THR A 93 -7.61 -5.53 -11.37
CA THR A 93 -7.17 -5.52 -12.76
C THR A 93 -6.52 -6.86 -13.14
N THR A 94 -6.85 -7.34 -14.34
CA THR A 94 -6.23 -8.52 -14.94
C THR A 94 -4.82 -8.23 -15.44
N SER A 95 -4.46 -6.95 -15.59
CA SER A 95 -3.14 -6.51 -16.02
C SER A 95 -2.61 -5.39 -15.12
N LEU A 96 -1.62 -5.71 -14.30
CA LEU A 96 -0.87 -4.70 -13.55
C LEU A 96 -0.10 -3.76 -14.52
N PRO A 97 -0.14 -2.44 -14.30
CA PRO A 97 0.69 -1.49 -15.05
C PRO A 97 2.17 -1.89 -15.02
N SER A 98 2.84 -1.81 -16.18
CA SER A 98 4.22 -2.28 -16.33
C SER A 98 5.22 -1.53 -15.45
N ASP A 99 4.93 -0.27 -15.13
CA ASP A 99 5.71 0.60 -14.25
C ASP A 99 5.63 0.20 -12.76
N LEU A 100 4.72 -0.71 -12.38
CA LEU A 100 4.59 -1.23 -11.01
C LEU A 100 5.27 -2.59 -10.83
N LYS A 101 5.42 -3.38 -11.90
CA LYS A 101 5.95 -4.74 -11.84
C LYS A 101 7.43 -4.74 -11.43
N GLY A 102 7.77 -5.52 -10.39
CA GLY A 102 9.15 -5.70 -9.93
C GLY A 102 9.82 -4.44 -9.34
N ARG A 103 9.09 -3.33 -9.17
CA ARG A 103 9.66 -2.04 -8.76
C ARG A 103 9.87 -1.90 -7.25
N PHE A 104 9.07 -2.58 -6.45
CA PHE A 104 9.00 -2.38 -5.00
C PHE A 104 9.82 -3.42 -4.23
N ASP A 105 10.43 -2.98 -3.13
CA ASP A 105 11.12 -3.84 -2.18
C ASP A 105 10.15 -4.42 -1.15
N PHE A 106 9.12 -3.64 -0.79
CA PHE A 106 8.11 -4.02 0.19
C PHE A 106 6.73 -3.69 -0.34
N VAL A 107 5.83 -4.66 -0.26
CA VAL A 107 4.44 -4.54 -0.68
C VAL A 107 3.57 -5.01 0.48
N PHE A 108 2.60 -4.20 0.89
CA PHE A 108 1.65 -4.58 1.93
C PHE A 108 0.24 -4.08 1.63
N SER A 109 -0.73 -4.69 2.31
CA SER A 109 -2.13 -4.25 2.34
C SER A 109 -2.67 -4.48 3.74
N CYS A 110 -3.45 -3.53 4.25
CA CYS A 110 -4.09 -3.67 5.55
C CYS A 110 -5.60 -3.48 5.39
N ASN A 111 -6.35 -4.51 5.76
CA ASN A 111 -7.82 -4.59 5.69
C ASN A 111 -8.46 -4.55 4.30
N SER A 112 -7.78 -4.11 3.25
CA SER A 112 -8.33 -3.98 1.90
C SER A 112 -8.71 -5.34 1.31
N VAL A 113 -7.91 -6.37 1.57
CA VAL A 113 -8.12 -7.75 1.08
C VAL A 113 -9.34 -8.42 1.74
N MET A 114 -9.75 -7.99 2.94
CA MET A 114 -10.85 -8.63 3.69
C MET A 114 -12.24 -8.30 3.16
N TYR A 115 -12.40 -7.19 2.43
CA TYR A 115 -13.70 -6.78 1.91
C TYR A 115 -14.03 -7.44 0.56
N TRP A 116 -13.12 -8.23 -0.01
CA TRP A 116 -13.13 -8.57 -1.43
C TRP A 116 -13.32 -10.07 -1.63
N ALA A 117 -14.50 -10.47 -2.11
CA ALA A 117 -14.88 -11.87 -2.27
C ALA A 117 -14.16 -12.61 -3.42
N ASN A 118 -13.47 -11.90 -4.33
CA ASN A 118 -12.97 -12.45 -5.60
C ASN A 118 -11.58 -11.89 -6.00
N ILE A 119 -10.57 -11.94 -5.12
CA ILE A 119 -9.19 -11.73 -5.59
C ILE A 119 -8.70 -13.00 -6.27
N SER A 120 -8.24 -12.89 -7.52
CA SER A 120 -7.35 -13.89 -8.11
C SER A 120 -6.04 -13.86 -7.31
N PRO A 121 -5.66 -14.96 -6.61
CA PRO A 121 -4.41 -15.02 -5.85
C PRO A 121 -3.18 -14.66 -6.71
N VAL A 122 -3.28 -14.85 -8.02
CA VAL A 122 -2.23 -14.59 -9.01
C VAL A 122 -1.87 -13.10 -9.12
N SER A 123 -2.85 -12.18 -9.05
CA SER A 123 -2.56 -10.73 -9.16
C SER A 123 -1.85 -10.19 -7.91
N PHE A 124 -2.21 -10.68 -6.73
CA PHE A 124 -1.54 -10.33 -5.47
C PHE A 124 -0.13 -10.94 -5.39
N ILE A 125 0.01 -12.20 -5.82
CA ILE A 125 1.31 -12.88 -5.91
C ILE A 125 2.23 -12.20 -6.94
N GLY A 126 1.72 -11.78 -8.09
CA GLY A 126 2.49 -11.07 -9.12
C GLY A 126 3.00 -9.68 -8.71
N LEU A 127 2.35 -9.05 -7.72
CA LEU A 127 2.80 -7.79 -7.13
C LEU A 127 3.87 -8.01 -6.06
N CYS A 128 3.78 -9.12 -5.31
CA CYS A 128 4.73 -9.49 -4.26
C CYS A 128 5.98 -10.23 -4.78
N LEU A 129 5.89 -10.94 -5.91
CA LEU A 129 7.03 -11.63 -6.51
C LEU A 129 7.78 -10.70 -7.46
N ARG A 130 9.07 -10.46 -7.16
CA ARG A 130 10.03 -10.17 -8.24
C ARG A 130 10.02 -11.38 -9.15
N THR A 131 9.56 -11.24 -10.39
CA THR A 131 9.78 -12.28 -11.38
C THR A 131 11.28 -12.31 -11.70
N ASN A 132 12.03 -13.14 -10.97
CA ASN A 132 13.43 -13.49 -11.25
C ASN A 132 13.59 -14.28 -12.57
N SER A 133 12.63 -14.21 -13.50
CA SER A 133 12.65 -14.98 -14.74
C SER A 133 13.40 -14.33 -15.88
N GLU A 134 13.90 -13.09 -15.74
CA GLU A 134 14.64 -12.41 -16.82
C GLU A 134 16.16 -12.31 -16.60
N GLU A 135 16.70 -12.71 -15.44
CA GLU A 135 18.15 -12.74 -15.19
C GLU A 135 18.82 -14.09 -15.47
N ARG A 136 18.14 -15.04 -16.13
CA ARG A 136 18.71 -16.35 -16.48
C ARG A 136 18.94 -16.59 -17.97
N SER A 137 18.93 -15.54 -18.78
CA SER A 137 19.19 -15.64 -20.22
C SER A 137 19.96 -14.43 -20.78
N ARG A 138 21.01 -13.99 -20.06
CA ARG A 138 22.12 -13.22 -20.62
C ARG A 138 23.44 -13.69 -20.03
#